data_AF-A0A2S2PAQ0-F1
#
_entry.id   AF-A0A2S2PAQ0-F1
#
_cell.length_a   1.000
_cell.length_b   1.000
_cell.length_c   1.000
_cell.angle_alpha   90.00
_cell.angle_beta   90.00
_cell.angle_gamma   90.00
#
_symmetry.space_group_name_H-M   'P 1'
#
loop_
_entity.id
_entity.type
_entity.pdbx_description
1 polymer ?
#
loop_
_entity_poly.entity_id
_entity_poly.type
_entity_poly.pdbx_seq_one_letter_code
_entity_poly.pdbx_strand_id
1 'polypeptide(L)'
;MKTDKKIPSVYTPRNPLSKASALTILFRKFCQNKGYVAPQPPLPQYLIIFDISKSNTVLPIIEDLEKAVVYYGFFRNADPENPKLLCKDPELLTTYGMDNVGKDAKLVLSVLMDDKEKSLLRFIDLGPIYVSPDHEVGIDDAIKFFPYNFDEMDGEIKLWLTQQEMKNEDMVEEYEFGEDEEGIIEEYSSQDQ
;
A
#
# COMPACT_ATOMS: atom_id res chain seq x y z
N MET A 1 -6.94 -1.20 56.83
CA MET A 1 -6.00 -0.11 56.49
C MET A 1 -6.08 0.15 54.99
N LYS A 2 -6.75 1.22 54.54
CA LYS A 2 -6.68 1.67 53.14
C LYS A 2 -5.36 2.42 52.98
N THR A 3 -4.47 1.89 52.17
CA THR A 3 -3.21 2.56 51.84
C THR A 3 -3.56 3.75 50.95
N ASP A 4 -3.47 4.96 51.49
CA ASP A 4 -3.65 6.23 50.76
C ASP A 4 -2.44 6.43 49.82
N LYS A 5 -2.37 5.59 48.78
CA LYS A 5 -1.26 5.57 47.83
C LYS A 5 -1.51 6.67 46.82
N LYS A 6 -0.93 7.86 47.04
CA LYS A 6 -0.91 8.92 46.04
C LYS A 6 -0.15 8.41 44.80
N ILE A 7 -0.90 8.09 43.75
CA ILE A 7 -0.33 7.75 42.45
C ILE A 7 0.19 9.06 41.86
N PRO A 8 1.49 9.17 41.54
CA PRO A 8 2.01 10.37 40.91
C PRO A 8 1.40 10.51 39.50
N SER A 9 0.95 11.71 39.17
CA SER A 9 0.60 12.05 37.79
C SER A 9 1.88 12.13 36.97
N VAL A 10 1.88 11.47 35.82
CA VAL A 10 2.98 11.55 34.83
C VAL A 10 2.45 12.33 33.64
N TYR A 11 3.15 13.39 33.27
CA TYR A 11 2.92 14.06 32.00
C TYR A 11 3.36 13.14 30.86
N THR A 12 2.49 12.97 29.87
CA THR A 12 2.77 12.19 28.67
C THR A 12 2.63 13.10 27.46
N PRO A 13 3.59 13.12 26.52
CA PRO A 13 3.50 13.90 25.29
C PRO A 13 2.24 13.58 24.47
N ARG A 14 1.78 14.53 23.66
CA ARG A 14 0.60 14.32 22.80
C ARG A 14 0.91 13.46 21.57
N ASN A 15 2.08 13.66 20.96
CA ASN A 15 2.52 12.96 19.76
C ASN A 15 2.81 11.47 20.07
N PRO A 16 2.24 10.50 19.30
CA PRO A 16 2.52 9.07 19.45
C PRO A 16 4.01 8.71 19.46
N LEU A 17 4.84 9.33 18.62
CA LEU A 17 6.28 9.10 18.61
C LEU A 17 6.92 9.57 19.93
N SER A 18 6.53 10.75 20.41
CA SER A 18 7.02 11.25 21.70
C SER A 18 6.53 10.41 22.88
N LYS A 19 5.33 9.81 22.81
CA LYS A 19 4.83 8.84 23.80
C LYS A 19 5.68 7.58 23.81
N ALA A 20 5.98 7.05 22.63
CA ALA A 20 6.82 5.90 22.45
C ALA A 20 8.24 6.15 22.99
N SER A 21 8.84 7.30 22.69
CA SER A 21 10.14 7.70 23.23
C SER A 21 10.11 7.84 24.76
N ALA A 22 9.05 8.46 25.32
CA ALA A 22 8.88 8.59 26.76
C ALA A 22 8.81 7.21 27.45
N LEU A 23 8.12 6.24 26.84
CA LEU A 23 8.05 4.86 27.34
C LEU A 23 9.45 4.23 27.40
N THR A 24 10.26 4.38 26.34
CA THR A 24 11.63 3.83 26.29
C THR A 24 12.56 4.46 27.33
N ILE A 25 12.41 5.75 27.60
CA ILE A 25 13.22 6.47 28.59
C ILE A 25 12.79 6.09 30.01
N LEU A 26 11.50 6.17 30.32
CA LEU A 26 10.97 5.94 31.67
C LEU A 26 10.99 4.46 32.08
N PHE A 27 10.79 3.55 31.13
CA PHE A 27 10.64 2.11 31.39
C PHE A 27 11.63 1.28 30.57
N ARG A 28 12.89 1.70 30.52
CA ARG A 28 13.95 1.06 29.71
C ARG A 28 14.06 -0.45 29.89
N LYS A 29 14.10 -0.95 31.14
CA LYS A 29 14.19 -2.41 31.41
C LYS A 29 12.99 -3.19 30.90
N PHE A 30 11.79 -2.63 31.03
CA PHE A 30 10.56 -3.25 30.53
C PHE A 30 10.59 -3.34 29.00
N CYS A 31 10.97 -2.25 28.33
CA CYS A 31 11.07 -2.19 26.88
C CYS A 31 12.09 -3.20 26.34
N GLN A 32 13.29 -3.26 26.94
CA GLN A 32 14.34 -4.20 26.54
C GLN A 32 13.91 -5.67 26.69
N ASN A 33 13.30 -6.02 27.83
CA ASN A 33 12.84 -7.38 28.08
C ASN A 33 11.70 -7.82 27.15
N LYS A 34 10.96 -6.86 26.58
CA LYS A 34 9.85 -7.10 25.66
C LYS A 34 10.22 -6.91 24.19
N GLY A 35 11.49 -6.65 23.89
CA GLY A 35 11.94 -6.39 22.52
C GLY A 35 11.33 -5.13 21.90
N TYR A 36 10.86 -4.19 22.73
CA TYR A 36 10.26 -2.96 22.24
C TYR A 36 11.32 -2.05 21.61
N VAL A 37 11.13 -1.73 20.33
CA VAL A 37 11.93 -0.75 19.59
C VAL A 37 11.09 0.49 19.41
N ALA A 38 11.61 1.64 19.85
CA ALA A 38 10.92 2.90 19.65
C ALA A 38 10.83 3.21 18.15
N PRO A 39 9.65 3.63 17.65
CA PRO A 39 9.50 4.13 16.30
C PRO A 39 10.39 5.36 16.14
N GLN A 40 11.20 5.37 15.08
CA GLN A 40 12.01 6.52 14.73
C GLN A 40 11.15 7.58 14.02
N PRO A 41 11.47 8.87 14.17
CA PRO A 41 10.83 9.88 13.34
C PRO A 41 11.10 9.56 11.85
N PRO A 42 10.12 9.81 10.96
CA PRO A 42 10.32 9.65 9.54
C PRO A 42 11.47 10.54 9.07
N LEU A 43 12.24 10.05 8.10
CA LEU A 43 13.29 10.84 7.48
C LEU A 43 12.66 11.98 6.66
N PRO A 44 13.34 13.14 6.53
CA PRO A 44 12.87 14.22 5.66
C PRO A 44 12.65 13.72 4.24
N GLN A 45 11.44 13.94 3.71
CA GLN A 45 11.02 13.44 2.41
C GLN A 45 9.99 14.35 1.75
N TYR A 46 9.86 14.26 0.43
CA TYR A 46 8.89 14.98 -0.38
C TYR A 46 7.89 14.00 -0.98
N LEU A 47 6.61 14.40 -1.07
CA LEU A 47 5.64 13.72 -1.92
C LEU A 47 5.73 14.30 -3.33
N ILE A 48 5.80 13.43 -4.33
CA ILE A 48 5.76 13.81 -5.75
C ILE A 48 4.64 13.02 -6.41
N ILE A 49 3.79 13.72 -7.16
CA ILE A 49 2.69 13.09 -7.90
C ILE A 49 2.84 13.39 -9.38
N PHE A 50 2.77 12.34 -10.19
CA PHE A 50 2.73 12.40 -11.64
C PHE A 50 1.38 11.92 -12.15
N ASP A 51 1.02 12.40 -13.34
CA ASP A 51 -0.02 11.75 -14.12
C ASP A 51 0.42 10.32 -14.52
N ILE A 52 -0.53 9.38 -14.55
CA ILE A 52 -0.24 7.99 -14.90
C ILE A 52 0.41 7.86 -16.29
N SER A 53 0.11 8.77 -17.22
CA SER A 53 0.71 8.78 -18.56
C SER A 53 2.24 8.93 -18.57
N LYS A 54 2.83 9.42 -17.48
CA LYS A 54 4.28 9.60 -17.33
C LYS A 54 4.99 8.40 -16.70
N SER A 55 4.26 7.34 -16.32
CA SER A 55 4.83 6.17 -15.65
C SER A 55 6.04 5.58 -16.38
N ASN A 56 5.94 5.39 -17.69
CA ASN A 56 7.03 4.84 -18.52
C ASN A 56 8.33 5.66 -18.49
N THR A 57 8.25 6.96 -18.19
CA THR A 57 9.42 7.85 -18.07
C THR A 57 9.91 7.96 -16.63
N VAL A 58 9.00 7.88 -15.65
CA VAL A 58 9.33 8.02 -14.23
C VAL A 58 9.92 6.71 -13.66
N LEU A 59 9.37 5.55 -14.03
CA LEU A 59 9.78 4.24 -13.50
C LEU A 59 11.29 3.97 -13.66
N PRO A 60 11.94 4.22 -14.82
CA PRO A 60 13.40 4.05 -14.94
C PRO A 60 14.21 4.93 -13.97
N ILE A 61 13.72 6.13 -13.66
CA ILE A 61 14.37 7.01 -12.68
C ILE A 61 14.20 6.48 -11.25
N ILE A 62 13.06 5.85 -10.95
CA ILE A 62 12.84 5.17 -9.66
C ILE A 62 13.87 4.05 -9.49
N GLU A 63 14.09 3.24 -10.54
CA GLU A 63 15.09 2.17 -10.53
C GLU A 63 16.51 2.72 -10.32
N ASP A 64 16.88 3.78 -11.04
CA ASP A 64 18.18 4.45 -10.88
C ASP A 64 18.39 5.06 -9.48
N LEU A 65 17.30 5.47 -8.83
CA LEU A 65 17.28 6.16 -7.53
C LEU A 65 16.63 5.32 -6.43
N GLU A 66 16.76 3.99 -6.48
CA GLU A 66 16.13 3.05 -5.52
C GLU A 66 16.39 3.41 -4.04
N LYS A 67 17.54 4.02 -3.74
CA LYS A 67 17.94 4.40 -2.38
C LYS A 67 17.29 5.69 -1.90
N ALA A 68 16.85 6.54 -2.82
CA ALA A 68 16.21 7.81 -2.51
C ALA A 68 14.68 7.67 -2.49
N VAL A 69 14.10 6.73 -3.24
CA VAL A 69 12.65 6.50 -3.24
C VAL A 69 12.27 5.53 -2.12
N VAL A 70 11.49 6.00 -1.14
CA VAL A 70 11.02 5.18 -0.02
C VAL A 70 9.86 4.30 -0.47
N TYR A 71 8.87 4.93 -1.10
CA TYR A 71 7.66 4.28 -1.58
C TYR A 71 7.23 4.87 -2.91
N TYR A 72 6.63 4.05 -3.75
CA TYR A 72 5.83 4.51 -4.87
C TYR A 72 4.60 3.61 -5.02
N GLY A 73 3.56 4.14 -5.66
CA GLY A 73 2.36 3.38 -5.96
C GLY A 73 1.48 4.08 -6.97
N PHE A 74 0.61 3.30 -7.59
CA PHE A 74 -0.39 3.79 -8.52
C PHE A 74 -1.72 3.95 -7.81
N PHE A 75 -2.31 5.13 -7.90
CA PHE A 75 -3.55 5.47 -7.21
C PHE A 75 -4.61 5.88 -8.23
N ARG A 76 -5.89 5.63 -7.91
CA ARG A 76 -7.02 6.00 -8.80
C ARG A 76 -7.14 7.51 -9.01
N ASN A 77 -6.70 8.30 -8.03
CA ASN A 77 -6.67 9.75 -8.09
C ASN A 77 -5.61 10.27 -7.10
N ALA A 78 -5.43 11.59 -7.07
CA ALA A 78 -4.59 12.29 -6.08
C ALA A 78 -5.45 12.86 -4.93
N ASP A 79 -6.43 12.11 -4.42
CA ASP A 79 -7.22 12.53 -3.25
C ASP A 79 -6.50 12.13 -1.95
N PRO A 80 -5.92 13.09 -1.20
CA PRO A 80 -5.18 12.79 0.02
C PRO A 80 -6.08 12.35 1.19
N GLU A 81 -7.39 12.63 1.15
CA GLU A 81 -8.31 12.23 2.23
C GLU A 81 -8.77 10.77 2.08
N ASN A 82 -8.83 10.27 0.85
CA ASN A 82 -9.26 8.90 0.56
C ASN A 82 -8.45 8.29 -0.60
N PRO A 83 -7.14 8.05 -0.38
CA PRO A 83 -6.27 7.52 -1.42
C PRO A 83 -6.62 6.07 -1.72
N LYS A 84 -6.92 5.79 -2.99
CA LYS A 84 -7.27 4.44 -3.48
C LYS A 84 -6.11 3.83 -4.25
N LEU A 85 -5.40 2.91 -3.62
CA LEU A 85 -4.29 2.17 -4.22
C LEU A 85 -4.80 1.21 -5.30
N LEU A 86 -4.32 1.37 -6.53
CA LEU A 86 -4.57 0.45 -7.64
C LEU A 86 -3.62 -0.74 -7.58
N CYS A 87 -2.33 -0.45 -7.56
CA CYS A 87 -1.27 -1.45 -7.45
C CYS A 87 0.06 -0.76 -7.09
N LYS A 88 1.03 -1.57 -6.70
CA LYS A 88 2.43 -1.17 -6.52
C LYS A 88 3.29 -1.60 -7.70
N ASP A 89 2.95 -2.73 -8.29
CA ASP A 89 3.64 -3.31 -9.42
C ASP A 89 3.09 -2.72 -10.74
N PRO A 90 3.96 -2.12 -11.59
CA PRO A 90 3.55 -1.61 -12.90
C PRO A 90 3.05 -2.71 -13.86
N GLU A 91 3.48 -3.97 -13.71
CA GLU A 91 3.02 -5.06 -14.57
C GLU A 91 1.51 -5.30 -14.43
N LEU A 92 0.98 -5.14 -13.21
CA LEU A 92 -0.45 -5.27 -12.92
C LEU A 92 -1.31 -4.24 -13.66
N LEU A 93 -0.78 -3.04 -13.97
CA LEU A 93 -1.50 -2.06 -14.78
C LEU A 93 -1.72 -2.56 -16.20
N THR A 94 -0.73 -3.26 -16.76
CA THR A 94 -0.81 -3.81 -18.11
C THR A 94 -1.84 -4.92 -18.17
N THR A 95 -1.84 -5.82 -17.18
CA THR A 95 -2.82 -6.90 -17.04
C THR A 95 -4.24 -6.38 -16.84
N TYR A 96 -4.41 -5.31 -16.06
CA TYR A 96 -5.72 -4.73 -15.79
C TYR A 96 -6.28 -3.94 -16.99
N GLY A 97 -5.39 -3.38 -17.82
CA GLY A 97 -5.75 -2.62 -19.03
C GLY A 97 -6.06 -1.15 -18.76
N MET A 98 -5.60 -0.27 -19.65
CA MET A 98 -5.72 1.19 -19.47
C MET A 98 -7.17 1.70 -19.39
N ASP A 99 -8.10 1.03 -20.07
CA ASP A 99 -9.53 1.35 -20.01
C ASP A 99 -10.08 1.21 -18.60
N ASN A 100 -9.62 0.19 -17.87
CA ASN A 100 -10.03 -0.05 -16.48
C ASN A 100 -9.27 0.82 -15.49
N VAL A 101 -8.00 1.17 -15.75
CA VAL A 101 -7.18 2.06 -14.89
C VAL A 101 -7.76 3.47 -14.80
N GLY A 102 -8.35 3.97 -15.89
CA GLY A 102 -8.96 5.30 -15.93
C GLY A 102 -7.92 6.43 -16.00
N LYS A 103 -8.34 7.56 -16.60
CA LYS A 103 -7.46 8.72 -16.87
C LYS A 103 -7.08 9.50 -15.62
N ASP A 104 -7.87 9.40 -14.57
CA ASP A 104 -7.62 10.11 -13.31
C ASP A 104 -6.53 9.45 -12.48
N ALA A 105 -6.08 8.25 -12.85
CA ALA A 105 -5.02 7.54 -12.14
C ALA A 105 -3.72 8.36 -12.09
N LYS A 106 -2.94 8.15 -11.04
CA LYS A 106 -1.72 8.89 -10.71
C LYS A 106 -0.63 7.94 -10.24
N LEU A 107 0.61 8.31 -10.52
CA LEU A 107 1.78 7.71 -9.92
C LEU A 107 2.25 8.63 -8.79
N VAL A 108 2.26 8.12 -7.57
CA VAL A 108 2.65 8.84 -6.36
C VAL A 108 3.97 8.27 -5.85
N LEU A 109 4.90 9.14 -5.45
CA LEU A 109 6.21 8.77 -4.92
C LEU A 109 6.50 9.50 -3.61
N SER A 110 7.13 8.82 -2.67
CA SER A 110 7.79 9.40 -1.51
C SER A 110 9.30 9.36 -1.71
N VAL A 111 9.94 10.52 -1.78
CA VAL A 111 11.37 10.65 -2.10
C VAL A 111 12.10 11.31 -0.93
N LEU A 112 13.15 10.67 -0.43
CA LEU A 112 14.01 11.20 0.62
C LEU A 112 14.70 12.48 0.17
N MET A 113 14.85 13.41 1.11
CA MET A 113 15.72 14.57 0.94
C MET A 113 17.18 14.10 0.95
N ASP A 114 17.88 14.31 -0.16
CA ASP A 114 19.30 14.02 -0.29
C ASP A 114 20.16 15.29 -0.22
N ASP A 115 21.48 15.11 -0.14
CA ASP A 115 22.43 16.21 -0.14
C ASP A 115 22.31 17.02 -1.44
N LYS A 116 21.79 18.25 -1.32
CA LYS A 116 21.53 19.21 -2.40
C LYS A 116 20.33 18.89 -3.30
N GLU A 117 19.38 18.09 -2.82
CA GLU A 117 18.07 17.87 -3.49
C GLU A 117 18.19 17.31 -4.92
N LYS A 118 19.26 16.58 -5.23
CA LYS A 118 19.53 16.07 -6.59
C LYS A 118 18.48 15.09 -7.05
N SER A 119 18.06 14.18 -6.16
CA SER A 119 17.03 13.19 -6.45
C SER A 119 15.70 13.86 -6.74
N LEU A 120 15.31 14.84 -5.93
CA LEU A 120 14.12 15.65 -6.14
C LEU A 120 14.15 16.36 -7.50
N LEU A 121 15.25 17.02 -7.84
CA LEU A 121 15.39 17.76 -9.11
C LEU A 121 15.19 16.86 -10.34
N ARG A 122 15.67 15.61 -10.31
CA ARG A 122 15.48 14.67 -11.42
C ARG A 122 14.01 14.34 -11.67
N PHE A 123 13.21 14.26 -10.61
CA PHE A 123 11.77 14.07 -10.75
C PHE A 123 11.08 15.37 -11.18
N ILE A 124 11.49 16.53 -10.68
CA ILE A 124 10.94 17.83 -11.10
C ILE A 124 11.09 18.04 -12.61
N ASP A 125 12.24 17.67 -13.19
CA ASP A 125 12.49 17.80 -14.63
C ASP A 125 11.49 17.01 -15.50
N LEU A 126 10.87 15.96 -14.95
CA LEU A 126 9.83 15.19 -15.64
C LEU A 126 8.45 15.88 -15.61
N GLY A 127 8.29 16.97 -14.89
CA GLY A 127 7.06 17.76 -14.80
C GLY A 127 5.95 17.07 -13.99
N PRO A 128 6.13 16.86 -12.68
CA PRO A 128 5.07 16.36 -11.81
C PRO A 128 3.88 17.33 -11.76
N ILE A 129 2.70 16.81 -11.42
CA ILE A 129 1.50 17.62 -11.19
C ILE A 129 1.48 18.23 -9.79
N TYR A 130 2.21 17.62 -8.86
CA TYR A 130 2.34 18.08 -7.48
C TYR A 130 3.71 17.69 -6.93
N VAL A 131 4.29 18.61 -6.15
CA VAL A 131 5.46 18.39 -5.31
C VAL A 131 5.16 19.06 -3.98
N SER A 132 5.41 18.38 -2.88
CA SER A 132 5.25 18.98 -1.55
C SER A 132 6.12 20.25 -1.43
N PRO A 133 5.61 21.34 -0.82
CA PRO A 133 6.34 22.60 -0.69
C PRO A 133 7.65 22.49 0.12
N ASP A 134 7.65 21.62 1.12
CA ASP A 134 8.77 21.36 2.02
C ASP A 134 8.68 19.93 2.57
N HIS A 135 9.72 19.53 3.33
CA HIS A 135 9.84 18.19 3.88
C HIS A 135 8.86 17.89 5.03
N GLU A 136 8.40 18.91 5.78
CA GLU A 136 7.42 18.70 6.86
C GLU A 136 6.06 18.36 6.24
N VAL A 137 5.63 19.15 5.25
CA VAL A 137 4.42 18.86 4.46
C VAL A 137 4.58 17.56 3.68
N GLY A 138 5.78 17.26 3.16
CA GLY A 138 6.06 16.01 2.45
C GLY A 138 5.90 14.76 3.33
N ILE A 139 6.30 14.84 4.60
CA ILE A 139 6.03 13.77 5.58
C ILE A 139 4.52 13.60 5.81
N ASP A 140 3.81 14.70 6.07
CA ASP A 140 2.37 14.68 6.34
C ASP A 140 1.56 14.16 5.15
N ASP A 141 1.93 14.54 3.93
CA ASP A 141 1.29 14.09 2.70
C ASP A 141 1.62 12.62 2.39
N ALA A 142 2.88 12.20 2.58
CA ALA A 142 3.28 10.82 2.36
C ALA A 142 2.54 9.83 3.28
N ILE A 143 2.27 10.18 4.54
CA ILE A 143 1.54 9.31 5.47
C ILE A 143 0.10 9.04 4.99
N LYS A 144 -0.50 9.97 4.23
CA LYS A 144 -1.85 9.79 3.69
C LYS A 144 -1.88 8.71 2.61
N PHE A 145 -0.94 8.74 1.66
CA PHE A 145 -0.86 7.78 0.56
C PHE A 145 -0.17 6.46 0.95
N PHE A 146 0.82 6.54 1.86
CA PHE A 146 1.67 5.44 2.30
C PHE A 146 1.51 5.25 3.82
N PRO A 147 0.41 4.65 4.29
CA PRO A 147 0.19 4.38 5.70
C PRO A 147 1.19 3.36 6.24
N TYR A 148 1.23 3.18 7.57
CA TYR A 148 2.21 2.31 8.23
C TYR A 148 2.17 0.84 7.76
N ASN A 149 1.01 0.35 7.33
CA ASN A 149 0.80 -0.99 6.82
C ASN A 149 0.82 -1.04 5.28
N PHE A 150 1.33 0.01 4.62
CA PHE A 150 1.32 0.13 3.17
C PHE A 150 1.91 -1.12 2.52
N ASP A 151 3.03 -1.64 3.02
CA ASP A 151 3.69 -2.83 2.47
C ASP A 151 2.80 -4.07 2.45
N GLU A 152 1.91 -4.23 3.44
CA GLU A 152 0.98 -5.35 3.58
C GLU A 152 -0.32 -5.15 2.79
N MET A 153 -0.61 -3.92 2.35
CA MET A 153 -1.84 -3.61 1.60
C MET A 153 -1.80 -4.16 0.18
N ASP A 154 -2.89 -4.82 -0.21
CA ASP A 154 -3.18 -5.18 -1.59
C ASP A 154 -3.93 -4.04 -2.29
N GLY A 155 -3.53 -3.75 -3.54
CA GLY A 155 -4.21 -2.79 -4.38
C GLY A 155 -5.47 -3.38 -5.04
N GLU A 156 -6.34 -2.50 -5.53
CA GLU A 156 -7.60 -2.85 -6.21
C GLU A 156 -7.42 -3.96 -7.27
N ILE A 157 -6.35 -3.88 -8.07
CA ILE A 157 -6.12 -4.82 -9.18
C ILE A 157 -5.83 -6.23 -8.65
N LYS A 158 -5.03 -6.35 -7.59
CA LYS A 158 -4.69 -7.65 -7.02
C LYS A 158 -5.91 -8.29 -6.37
N LEU A 159 -6.73 -7.50 -5.68
CA LEU A 159 -8.01 -7.97 -5.13
C LEU A 159 -8.97 -8.45 -6.23
N TRP A 160 -9.04 -7.74 -7.37
CA TRP A 160 -9.85 -8.14 -8.52
C TRP A 160 -9.35 -9.45 -9.18
N LEU A 161 -8.03 -9.67 -9.24
CA LEU A 161 -7.45 -10.92 -9.74
C LEU A 161 -7.82 -12.09 -8.82
N THR A 162 -7.61 -11.95 -7.51
CA THR A 162 -7.97 -13.00 -6.53
C THR A 162 -9.46 -13.35 -6.58
N GLN A 163 -10.34 -12.36 -6.72
CA GLN A 163 -11.78 -12.61 -6.86
C GLN A 163 -12.15 -13.40 -8.13
N GLN A 164 -11.45 -13.17 -9.24
CA GLN A 164 -11.65 -13.95 -10.45
C GLN A 164 -11.12 -15.37 -10.33
N GLU A 165 -9.97 -15.55 -9.69
CA GLU A 165 -9.42 -16.88 -9.43
C GLU A 165 -10.39 -17.71 -8.59
N MET A 166 -10.88 -17.17 -7.47
CA MET A 166 -11.88 -17.85 -6.62
C MET A 166 -13.15 -18.21 -7.40
N LYS A 167 -13.67 -17.28 -8.21
CA LYS A 167 -14.86 -17.54 -9.04
C LYS A 167 -14.63 -18.65 -10.07
N ASN A 168 -13.43 -18.72 -10.65
CA ASN A 168 -13.09 -19.75 -11.61
C ASN A 168 -12.93 -21.10 -10.92
N GLU A 169 -12.34 -21.15 -9.72
CA GLU A 169 -12.23 -22.37 -8.90
C GLU A 169 -13.61 -22.88 -8.48
N ASP A 170 -14.49 -22.01 -7.98
CA ASP A 170 -15.86 -22.37 -7.62
C ASP A 170 -16.64 -22.94 -8.83
N MET A 171 -16.45 -22.36 -10.03
CA MET A 171 -17.04 -22.91 -11.25
C MET A 171 -16.49 -24.28 -11.60
N VAL A 172 -15.16 -24.50 -11.50
CA VAL A 172 -14.55 -25.80 -11.80
C VAL A 172 -15.03 -26.88 -10.82
N GLU A 173 -15.14 -26.57 -9.53
CA GLU A 173 -15.70 -27.50 -8.53
C GLU A 173 -17.18 -27.82 -8.78
N GLU A 174 -17.98 -26.84 -9.21
CA GLU A 174 -19.40 -27.07 -9.56
C GLU A 174 -19.56 -27.99 -10.78
N TYR A 175 -18.69 -27.89 -11.79
CA TYR A 175 -18.68 -28.81 -12.93
C TYR A 175 -18.14 -30.21 -12.56
N GLU A 176 -17.12 -30.32 -11.72
CA GLU A 176 -16.57 -31.61 -11.29
C GLU A 176 -17.55 -32.41 -10.41
N PHE A 177 -18.44 -31.75 -9.66
CA PHE A 177 -19.48 -32.41 -8.85
C PHE A 177 -20.79 -32.67 -9.61
N GLY A 178 -20.91 -32.14 -10.85
CA GLY A 178 -22.08 -32.28 -11.70
C GLY A 178 -22.00 -33.43 -12.73
N GLU A 179 -20.83 -34.05 -12.90
CA GLU A 179 -20.61 -35.11 -13.89
C GLU A 179 -20.85 -36.55 -13.35
N ASP A 180 -21.13 -36.72 -12.06
CA ASP A 180 -21.32 -38.02 -11.42
C ASP A 180 -22.80 -38.50 -11.31
N GLU A 181 -23.79 -37.73 -11.79
CA GLU A 181 -25.22 -38.12 -11.72
C GLU A 181 -25.92 -38.52 -13.04
N GLU A 182 -25.25 -38.60 -14.19
CA GLU A 182 -25.91 -39.12 -15.42
C GLU A 182 -25.18 -40.30 -16.06
N GLY A 183 -25.47 -41.49 -15.52
CA GLY A 183 -25.01 -42.77 -16.05
C GLY A 183 -26.02 -43.90 -15.90
N ILE A 184 -27.24 -43.76 -16.44
CA ILE A 184 -28.13 -44.92 -16.71
C ILE A 184 -28.51 -44.88 -18.19
N ILE A 185 -27.82 -45.70 -18.98
CA ILE A 185 -28.13 -45.99 -20.37
C ILE A 185 -29.20 -47.09 -20.36
N GLU A 186 -30.47 -46.76 -20.62
CA GLU A 186 -31.52 -47.77 -20.86
C GLU A 186 -31.38 -48.34 -22.28
N GLU A 187 -30.98 -49.61 -22.38
CA GLU A 187 -31.05 -50.40 -23.61
C GLU A 187 -32.52 -50.61 -24.04
N TYR A 188 -32.89 -50.06 -25.19
CA TYR A 188 -34.15 -50.36 -25.86
C TYR A 188 -34.16 -51.80 -26.40
N SER A 189 -34.85 -52.71 -25.71
CA SER A 189 -35.27 -54.01 -26.23
C SER A 189 -36.42 -53.82 -27.23
N SER A 190 -36.14 -54.04 -28.52
CA SER A 190 -37.18 -54.17 -29.55
C SER A 190 -37.98 -55.46 -29.33
N GLN A 191 -39.30 -55.36 -29.16
CA GLN A 191 -40.23 -56.47 -29.40
C GLN A 191 -41.22 -56.05 -30.48
N ASP A 192 -41.09 -56.71 -31.63
CA ASP A 192 -42.10 -56.79 -32.67
C ASP A 192 -43.00 -58.00 -32.39
N GLN A 193 -44.30 -57.80 -32.64
CA GLN A 193 -45.46 -58.73 -32.63
C GLN A 193 -46.25 -58.94 -31.34
#